data_AF-A0A6B2G3Z9-F1
#
_entry.id   AF-A0A6B2G3Z9-F1
#
_cell.length_a   1.000
_cell.length_b   1.000
_cell.length_c   1.000
_cell.angle_alpha   90.00
_cell.angle_beta   90.00
_cell.angle_gamma   90.00
#
_symmetry.space_group_name_H-M   'P 1'
#
loop_
_entity.id
_entity.type
_entity.pdbx_description
1 polymer ?
#
loop_
_entity_poly.entity_id
_entity_poly.type
_entity_poly.pdbx_seq_one_letter_code
_entity_poly.pdbx_strand_id
1 'polypeptide(L)'
;YSLYKEKLSPGPFLVCAPLSTLPNWEREFEIWAPDLYVVLLSMSRENRDFIKEEEFYLKKCSPKLTHVHRKNIKFHVLLVSYEVAQIEIPVLKSIKWSVLVLDEAHRIKNKQSKLHQTLADYRFQFKLLLTGTPLQNNLEELFYLLNFLSSKEFSNAEDFLQEFKDLNKEAQIDKIHKLLGKRLLRRLKSDVLKDIPIKSEVIVPIDLCPLQRKYYKAILNRSYSTLVQKGNTSSSLLNVLMELKKCCNHPFLFHLNDDEEPYDEESGLHTYENLISGSAKMLLLEKMLVGLREGGHRVLI
;
A
#
# COMPACT_ATOMS: atom_id res chain seq x y z
N TYR A 1 -12.42 8.85 -18.77
CA TYR A 1 -13.65 9.53 -19.25
C TYR A 1 -13.56 9.91 -20.73
N SER A 2 -12.56 10.69 -21.17
CA SER A 2 -12.39 11.06 -22.59
C SER A 2 -12.37 9.85 -23.53
N LEU A 3 -11.62 8.79 -23.20
CA LEU A 3 -11.58 7.54 -23.99
C LEU A 3 -12.98 6.96 -24.31
N TYR A 4 -13.91 7.10 -23.37
CA TYR A 4 -15.28 6.63 -23.53
C TYR A 4 -16.12 7.62 -24.34
N LYS A 5 -16.08 8.91 -23.99
CA LYS A 5 -16.84 9.98 -24.68
C LYS A 5 -16.43 10.14 -26.15
N GLU A 6 -15.13 10.05 -26.44
CA GLU A 6 -14.57 10.11 -27.79
C GLU A 6 -14.68 8.78 -28.55
N LYS A 7 -15.31 7.76 -27.93
CA LYS A 7 -15.53 6.42 -28.52
C LYS A 7 -14.25 5.70 -28.96
N LEU A 8 -13.11 6.07 -28.40
CA LEU A 8 -11.82 5.43 -28.67
C LEU A 8 -11.75 4.04 -28.01
N SER A 9 -12.31 3.89 -26.81
CA SER A 9 -12.44 2.61 -26.14
C SER A 9 -13.70 2.57 -25.27
N PRO A 10 -14.66 1.67 -25.55
CA PRO A 10 -15.86 1.53 -24.72
C PRO A 10 -15.63 0.69 -23.45
N GLY A 11 -14.41 0.21 -23.19
CA GLY A 11 -14.09 -0.70 -22.09
C GLY A 11 -14.14 -2.18 -22.49
N PRO A 12 -14.04 -3.11 -21.51
CA PRO A 12 -14.11 -2.88 -20.06
C PRO A 12 -12.76 -2.42 -19.46
N PHE A 13 -12.84 -1.62 -18.40
CA PHE A 13 -11.70 -1.12 -17.62
C PHE A 13 -11.64 -1.78 -16.25
N LEU A 14 -10.46 -2.26 -15.85
CA LEU A 14 -10.23 -2.84 -14.52
C LEU A 14 -9.44 -1.85 -13.68
N VAL A 15 -9.95 -1.51 -12.51
CA VAL A 15 -9.25 -0.69 -11.51
C VAL A 15 -9.02 -1.56 -10.27
N CYS A 16 -7.76 -1.84 -9.96
CA CYS A 16 -7.39 -2.46 -8.69
C CYS A 16 -6.81 -1.40 -7.75
N ALA A 17 -7.38 -1.31 -6.54
CA ALA A 17 -6.93 -0.36 -5.54
C ALA A 17 -7.00 -0.99 -4.13
N PRO A 18 -6.29 -0.43 -3.13
CA PRO A 18 -6.45 -0.84 -1.74
C PRO A 18 -7.90 -0.74 -1.27
N LEU A 19 -8.36 -1.68 -0.45
CA LEU A 19 -9.75 -1.73 0.04
C LEU A 19 -10.21 -0.40 0.65
N SER A 20 -9.33 0.28 1.40
CA SER A 20 -9.61 1.58 2.03
C SER A 20 -9.89 2.71 1.03
N THR A 21 -9.39 2.60 -0.20
CA THR A 21 -9.50 3.64 -1.23
C THR A 21 -10.62 3.38 -2.24
N LEU A 22 -11.14 2.15 -2.33
CA LEU A 22 -12.20 1.79 -3.28
C LEU A 22 -13.48 2.66 -3.12
N PRO A 23 -13.97 2.96 -1.90
CA PRO A 23 -15.12 3.87 -1.75
C PRO A 23 -14.81 5.30 -2.22
N ASN A 24 -13.55 5.71 -2.21
CA ASN A 24 -13.16 7.00 -2.75
C ASN A 24 -13.15 6.97 -4.28
N TRP A 25 -12.61 5.91 -4.88
CA TRP A 25 -12.65 5.71 -6.33
C TRP A 25 -14.09 5.75 -6.87
N GLU A 26 -15.01 5.06 -6.21
CA GLU A 26 -16.44 5.08 -6.56
C GLU A 26 -17.02 6.50 -6.55
N ARG A 27 -16.83 7.24 -5.45
CA ARG A 27 -17.27 8.65 -5.33
C ARG A 27 -16.69 9.55 -6.42
N GLU A 28 -15.40 9.41 -6.72
CA GLU A 28 -14.76 10.21 -7.78
C GLU A 28 -15.30 9.86 -9.17
N PHE A 29 -15.64 8.60 -9.44
CA PHE A 29 -16.29 8.22 -10.70
C PHE A 29 -17.70 8.81 -10.83
N GLU A 30 -18.48 8.85 -9.75
CA GLU A 30 -19.80 9.50 -9.75
C GLU A 30 -19.71 11.00 -10.06
N ILE A 31 -18.72 11.69 -9.49
CA ILE A 31 -18.53 13.14 -9.67
C ILE A 31 -17.99 13.45 -11.07
N TRP A 32 -16.93 12.75 -11.50
CA TRP A 32 -16.18 13.12 -12.71
C TRP A 32 -16.57 12.35 -13.96
N ALA A 33 -17.27 11.23 -13.82
CA ALA A 33 -17.62 10.35 -14.93
C ALA A 33 -19.00 9.68 -14.75
N PRO A 34 -20.09 10.45 -14.55
CA PRO A 34 -21.42 9.93 -14.22
C PRO A 34 -22.02 9.03 -15.32
N ASP A 35 -21.58 9.17 -16.56
CA ASP A 35 -22.04 8.34 -17.68
C ASP A 35 -21.44 6.91 -17.68
N LEU A 36 -20.41 6.66 -16.88
CA LEU A 36 -19.79 5.34 -16.80
C LEU A 36 -20.55 4.47 -15.80
N TYR A 37 -21.09 3.36 -16.28
CA TYR A 37 -21.53 2.28 -15.38
C TYR A 37 -20.31 1.63 -14.70
N VAL A 38 -20.15 1.92 -13.40
CA VAL A 38 -19.09 1.43 -12.52
C VAL A 38 -19.68 0.38 -11.57
N VAL A 39 -18.96 -0.73 -11.40
CA VAL A 39 -19.36 -1.82 -10.50
C VAL A 39 -18.24 -2.06 -9.49
N LEU A 40 -18.56 -2.10 -8.19
CA LEU A 40 -17.64 -2.45 -7.12
C LEU A 40 -17.81 -3.92 -6.73
N LEU A 41 -16.77 -4.72 -6.93
CA LEU A 41 -16.81 -6.13 -6.54
C LEU A 41 -16.50 -6.29 -5.05
N SER A 42 -17.53 -6.65 -4.27
CA SER A 42 -17.45 -6.84 -2.81
C SER A 42 -16.43 -7.92 -2.40
N MET A 43 -15.99 -7.92 -1.14
CA MET A 43 -15.21 -9.04 -0.58
C MET A 43 -16.09 -10.24 -0.17
N SER A 44 -17.33 -9.98 0.27
CA SER A 44 -18.25 -11.05 0.70
C SER A 44 -18.60 -11.97 -0.47
N ARG A 45 -18.57 -13.28 -0.24
CA ARG A 45 -18.83 -14.29 -1.28
C ARG A 45 -20.25 -14.18 -1.84
N GLU A 46 -21.24 -14.05 -0.97
CA GLU A 46 -22.66 -13.95 -1.36
C GLU A 46 -22.91 -12.74 -2.26
N ASN A 47 -22.40 -11.57 -1.85
CA ASN A 47 -22.52 -10.35 -2.65
C ASN A 47 -21.77 -10.47 -3.99
N ARG A 48 -20.58 -11.10 -4.00
CA ARG A 48 -19.85 -11.33 -5.25
C ARG A 48 -20.60 -12.21 -6.21
N ASP A 49 -21.18 -13.31 -5.73
CA ASP A 49 -21.93 -14.25 -6.56
C ASP A 49 -23.17 -13.54 -7.16
N PHE A 50 -23.89 -12.77 -6.36
CA PHE A 50 -24.99 -11.92 -6.83
C PHE A 50 -24.57 -10.89 -7.89
N ILE A 51 -23.49 -10.12 -7.64
CA ILE A 51 -22.97 -9.12 -8.60
C ILE A 51 -22.53 -9.78 -9.91
N LYS A 52 -21.88 -10.95 -9.85
CA LYS A 52 -21.46 -11.71 -11.04
C LYS A 52 -22.65 -12.19 -11.87
N GLU A 53 -23.76 -12.54 -11.25
CA GLU A 53 -24.96 -13.00 -11.94
C GLU A 53 -25.77 -11.84 -12.57
N GLU A 54 -25.91 -10.73 -11.84
CA GLU A 54 -26.80 -9.63 -12.22
C GLU A 54 -26.12 -8.48 -12.98
N GLU A 55 -24.84 -8.24 -12.73
CA GLU A 55 -24.16 -7.03 -13.21
C GLU A 55 -23.08 -7.27 -14.26
N PHE A 56 -22.54 -8.48 -14.39
CA PHE A 56 -21.41 -8.71 -15.31
C PHE A 56 -21.84 -8.76 -16.77
N TYR A 57 -22.95 -9.42 -17.07
CA TYR A 57 -23.37 -9.70 -18.44
C TYR A 57 -24.78 -9.22 -18.70
N LEU A 58 -25.01 -8.67 -19.89
CA LEU A 58 -26.37 -8.36 -20.33
C LEU A 58 -27.18 -9.65 -20.44
N LYS A 59 -28.31 -9.73 -19.72
CA LYS A 59 -29.28 -10.82 -19.86
C LYS A 59 -29.76 -10.87 -21.31
N LYS A 60 -29.65 -12.02 -21.97
CA LYS A 60 -30.13 -12.19 -23.35
C LYS A 60 -31.66 -12.09 -23.37
N CYS A 61 -32.22 -11.03 -23.96
CA CYS A 61 -33.66 -10.89 -24.18
C CYS A 61 -34.17 -11.62 -25.44
N SER A 62 -33.48 -12.62 -26.01
CA SER A 62 -33.98 -13.32 -27.21
C SER A 62 -33.55 -14.79 -27.30
N PRO A 63 -34.50 -15.74 -27.49
CA PRO A 63 -34.24 -17.18 -27.55
C PRO A 63 -33.86 -17.70 -28.95
N LYS A 64 -33.58 -16.83 -29.93
CA LYS A 64 -33.31 -17.24 -31.32
C LYS A 64 -32.10 -16.52 -31.90
N LEU A 65 -30.89 -16.94 -31.52
CA LEU A 65 -29.69 -16.82 -32.34
C LEU A 65 -28.63 -17.77 -31.79
N THR A 66 -28.57 -18.93 -32.44
CA THR A 66 -27.42 -19.81 -32.47
C THR A 66 -26.23 -19.06 -33.08
N HIS A 67 -25.03 -19.43 -32.63
CA HIS A 67 -23.70 -18.98 -33.07
C HIS A 67 -22.98 -17.92 -32.20
N VAL A 68 -22.01 -18.45 -31.46
CA VAL A 68 -20.75 -17.84 -30.98
C VAL A 68 -20.85 -16.80 -29.84
N HIS A 69 -20.39 -17.27 -28.67
CA HIS A 69 -20.16 -16.57 -27.42
C HIS A 69 -19.39 -15.24 -27.55
N ARG A 70 -20.11 -14.11 -27.60
CA ARG A 70 -19.66 -12.88 -26.95
C ARG A 70 -20.62 -12.60 -25.81
N LYS A 71 -20.20 -12.88 -24.59
CA LYS A 71 -20.91 -12.38 -23.42
C LYS A 71 -20.67 -10.87 -23.41
N ASN A 72 -21.67 -10.09 -23.81
CA ASN A 72 -21.55 -8.63 -23.78
C ASN A 72 -21.51 -8.19 -22.32
N ILE A 73 -20.40 -7.56 -21.94
CA ILE A 73 -20.19 -7.05 -20.59
C ILE A 73 -21.08 -5.82 -20.42
N LYS A 74 -21.80 -5.77 -19.30
CA LYS A 74 -22.77 -4.70 -19.02
C LYS A 74 -22.08 -3.44 -18.48
N PHE A 75 -21.03 -3.59 -17.67
CA PHE A 75 -20.29 -2.50 -17.04
C PHE A 75 -19.14 -1.96 -17.90
N HIS A 76 -18.79 -0.69 -17.66
CA HIS A 76 -17.63 -0.05 -18.26
C HIS A 76 -16.40 -0.16 -17.37
N VAL A 77 -16.57 0.00 -16.06
CA VAL A 77 -15.49 -0.04 -15.06
C VAL A 77 -15.80 -1.08 -13.99
N LEU A 78 -14.84 -1.93 -13.67
CA LEU A 78 -14.89 -2.81 -12.51
C LEU A 78 -13.84 -2.38 -11.48
N LEU A 79 -14.30 -2.04 -10.28
CA LEU A 79 -13.46 -1.74 -9.11
C LEU A 79 -13.27 -3.02 -8.30
N VAL A 80 -12.02 -3.38 -8.02
CA VAL A 80 -11.68 -4.63 -7.31
C VAL A 80 -10.55 -4.39 -6.32
N SER A 81 -10.59 -5.02 -5.15
CA SER A 81 -9.44 -5.03 -4.25
C SER A 81 -8.36 -6.00 -4.73
N TYR A 82 -7.13 -5.83 -4.24
CA TYR A 82 -6.03 -6.74 -4.58
C TYR A 82 -6.31 -8.19 -4.19
N GLU A 83 -6.98 -8.41 -3.06
CA GLU A 83 -7.34 -9.72 -2.54
C GLU A 83 -8.42 -10.36 -3.43
N VAL A 84 -9.46 -9.61 -3.80
CA VAL A 84 -10.54 -10.13 -4.66
C VAL A 84 -10.01 -10.48 -6.05
N ALA A 85 -9.08 -9.69 -6.59
CA ALA A 85 -8.41 -10.01 -7.87
C ALA A 85 -7.69 -11.37 -7.82
N GLN A 86 -7.14 -11.76 -6.67
CA GLN A 86 -6.50 -13.08 -6.49
C GLN A 86 -7.49 -14.22 -6.23
N ILE A 87 -8.71 -13.92 -5.78
CA ILE A 87 -9.74 -14.93 -5.51
C ILE A 87 -10.51 -15.24 -6.80
N GLU A 88 -10.91 -14.21 -7.56
CA GLU A 88 -11.80 -14.34 -8.73
C GLU A 88 -11.04 -14.51 -10.07
N ILE A 89 -9.92 -15.23 -10.03
CA ILE A 89 -9.07 -15.47 -11.21
C ILE A 89 -9.84 -16.01 -12.42
N PRO A 90 -10.71 -17.04 -12.30
CA PRO A 90 -11.36 -17.64 -13.46
C PRO A 90 -12.25 -16.65 -14.22
N VAL A 91 -12.97 -15.79 -13.48
CA VAL A 91 -13.89 -14.82 -14.07
C VAL A 91 -13.12 -13.66 -14.68
N LEU A 92 -12.19 -13.06 -13.93
CA LEU A 92 -11.44 -11.89 -14.38
C LEU A 92 -10.49 -12.21 -15.54
N LYS A 93 -9.89 -13.41 -15.56
CA LYS A 93 -9.03 -13.89 -16.65
C LYS A 93 -9.80 -14.13 -17.95
N SER A 94 -11.09 -14.48 -17.86
CA SER A 94 -11.93 -14.72 -19.05
C SER A 94 -12.27 -13.43 -19.82
N ILE A 95 -12.18 -12.29 -19.16
CA ILE A 95 -12.49 -10.98 -19.72
C ILE A 95 -11.25 -10.42 -20.44
N LYS A 96 -11.46 -9.86 -21.64
CA LYS A 96 -10.44 -9.08 -22.36
C LYS A 96 -10.57 -7.62 -21.95
N TRP A 97 -9.62 -7.14 -21.18
CA TRP A 97 -9.64 -5.80 -20.61
C TRP A 97 -8.96 -4.79 -21.54
N SER A 98 -9.55 -3.61 -21.69
CA SER A 98 -8.93 -2.52 -22.45
C SER A 98 -7.86 -1.81 -21.64
N VAL A 99 -8.17 -1.41 -20.41
CA VAL A 99 -7.20 -0.73 -19.53
C VAL A 99 -7.18 -1.42 -18.17
N LEU A 100 -5.98 -1.60 -17.65
CA LEU A 100 -5.72 -1.85 -16.24
C LEU A 100 -5.26 -0.55 -15.57
N VAL A 101 -5.87 -0.20 -14.45
CA VAL A 101 -5.39 0.85 -13.54
C VAL A 101 -5.03 0.19 -12.22
N LEU A 102 -3.81 0.39 -11.75
CA LEU A 102 -3.34 -0.11 -10.46
C LEU A 102 -3.00 1.07 -9.56
N ASP A 103 -3.75 1.21 -8.48
CA ASP A 103 -3.49 2.24 -7.47
C ASP A 103 -2.59 1.71 -6.37
N GLU A 104 -1.63 2.51 -5.91
CA GLU A 104 -0.53 2.06 -5.06
C GLU A 104 0.23 0.86 -5.66
N ALA A 105 0.64 1.00 -6.92
CA ALA A 105 1.29 -0.04 -7.72
C ALA A 105 2.59 -0.60 -7.11
N HIS A 106 3.15 0.06 -6.08
CA HIS A 106 4.25 -0.47 -5.28
C HIS A 106 3.96 -1.88 -4.70
N ARG A 107 2.68 -2.28 -4.60
CA ARG A 107 2.25 -3.63 -4.20
C ARG A 107 2.70 -4.75 -5.15
N ILE A 108 3.03 -4.44 -6.41
CA ILE A 108 3.37 -5.42 -7.47
C ILE A 108 4.89 -5.53 -7.69
N LYS A 109 5.69 -4.94 -6.80
CA LYS A 109 7.15 -4.88 -6.90
C LYS A 109 7.89 -6.22 -6.92
N ASN A 110 7.25 -7.32 -6.49
CA ASN A 110 7.85 -8.64 -6.46
C ASN A 110 7.22 -9.55 -7.51
N LYS A 111 8.01 -10.01 -8.49
CA LYS A 111 7.59 -10.96 -9.54
C LYS A 111 7.11 -12.30 -8.99
N GLN A 112 7.64 -12.74 -7.84
CA GLN A 112 7.22 -13.97 -7.17
C GLN A 112 5.90 -13.81 -6.42
N SER A 113 5.39 -12.58 -6.26
CA SER A 113 4.10 -12.39 -5.59
C SER A 113 2.98 -13.02 -6.43
N LYS A 114 2.08 -13.72 -5.75
CA LYS A 114 0.87 -14.29 -6.36
C LYS A 114 0.07 -13.22 -7.10
N LEU A 115 0.07 -11.98 -6.60
CA LEU A 115 -0.61 -10.85 -7.22
C LEU A 115 -0.03 -10.53 -8.60
N HIS A 116 1.30 -10.39 -8.68
CA HIS A 116 1.99 -10.11 -9.94
C HIS A 116 1.70 -11.20 -10.97
N GLN A 117 1.83 -12.47 -10.58
CA GLN A 117 1.55 -13.61 -11.47
C GLN A 117 0.09 -13.62 -11.95
N THR A 118 -0.85 -13.39 -11.01
CA THR A 118 -2.28 -13.35 -11.34
C THR A 118 -2.62 -12.24 -12.34
N LEU A 119 -2.10 -11.04 -12.13
CA LEU A 119 -2.36 -9.91 -13.03
C LEU A 119 -1.57 -10.03 -14.35
N ALA A 120 -0.38 -10.63 -14.34
CA ALA A 120 0.38 -10.90 -15.57
C ALA A 120 -0.35 -11.90 -16.50
N ASP A 121 -1.11 -12.82 -15.92
CA ASP A 121 -1.93 -13.81 -16.62
C ASP A 121 -3.16 -13.22 -17.33
N TYR A 122 -3.60 -12.02 -16.95
CA TYR A 122 -4.76 -11.37 -17.54
C TYR A 122 -4.40 -10.63 -18.83
N ARG A 123 -5.38 -10.48 -19.72
CA ARG A 123 -5.17 -9.82 -21.03
C ARG A 123 -5.60 -8.36 -20.96
N PHE A 124 -4.62 -7.47 -21.03
CA PHE A 124 -4.79 -6.01 -21.04
C PHE A 124 -4.24 -5.40 -22.34
N GLN A 125 -4.95 -4.42 -22.91
CA GLN A 125 -4.42 -3.64 -24.05
C GLN A 125 -3.49 -2.52 -23.57
N PHE A 126 -3.84 -1.86 -22.46
CA PHE A 126 -3.04 -0.79 -21.84
C PHE A 126 -2.97 -0.96 -20.32
N LYS A 127 -1.85 -0.56 -19.72
CA LYS A 127 -1.61 -0.65 -18.28
C LYS A 127 -1.18 0.72 -17.75
N LEU A 128 -1.87 1.19 -16.72
CA LEU A 128 -1.60 2.43 -16.00
C LEU A 128 -1.29 2.08 -14.54
N LEU A 129 -0.11 2.51 -14.08
CA LEU A 129 0.33 2.33 -12.70
C LEU A 129 0.33 3.70 -12.00
N LEU A 130 -0.39 3.79 -10.89
CA LEU A 130 -0.42 4.97 -10.03
C LEU A 130 0.36 4.64 -8.76
N THR A 131 1.35 5.46 -8.44
CA THR A 131 2.15 5.30 -7.21
C THR A 131 2.72 6.65 -6.80
N GLY A 132 2.60 6.98 -5.51
CA GLY A 132 3.24 8.17 -4.95
C GLY A 132 4.76 8.02 -4.80
N THR A 133 5.26 6.78 -4.79
CA THR A 133 6.66 6.43 -4.50
C THR A 133 7.18 5.41 -5.52
N PRO A 134 7.40 5.81 -6.78
CA PRO A 134 7.79 4.87 -7.85
C PRO A 134 9.18 4.24 -7.65
N LEU A 135 10.08 4.87 -6.88
CA LEU A 135 11.49 4.51 -6.76
C LEU A 135 11.84 4.20 -5.31
N GLN A 136 11.15 3.25 -4.70
CA GLN A 136 11.12 3.26 -3.25
C GLN A 136 12.41 2.73 -2.60
N ASN A 137 13.16 1.75 -3.13
CA ASN A 137 14.49 1.39 -2.57
C ASN A 137 15.48 0.57 -3.46
N ASN A 138 15.06 -0.14 -4.53
CA ASN A 138 15.96 -1.06 -5.27
C ASN A 138 15.72 -0.99 -6.80
N LEU A 139 16.79 -0.99 -7.60
CA LEU A 139 16.73 -1.09 -9.08
C LEU A 139 15.96 -2.33 -9.54
N GLU A 140 16.04 -3.41 -8.78
CA GLU A 140 15.30 -4.63 -9.08
C GLU A 140 13.77 -4.42 -9.00
N GLU A 141 13.30 -3.65 -8.00
CA GLU A 141 11.87 -3.32 -7.89
C GLU A 141 11.40 -2.47 -9.07
N LEU A 142 12.24 -1.52 -9.52
CA LEU A 142 11.97 -0.71 -10.71
C LEU A 142 11.87 -1.60 -11.95
N PHE A 143 12.81 -2.54 -12.12
CA PHE A 143 12.78 -3.48 -13.23
C PHE A 143 11.47 -4.28 -13.25
N TYR A 144 11.02 -4.82 -12.12
CA TYR A 144 9.78 -5.62 -12.10
C TYR A 144 8.53 -4.80 -12.43
N LEU A 145 8.48 -3.51 -12.05
CA LEU A 145 7.40 -2.62 -12.48
C LEU A 145 7.44 -2.36 -13.99
N LEU A 146 8.63 -2.15 -14.56
CA LEU A 146 8.81 -1.96 -16.01
C LEU A 146 8.51 -3.24 -16.81
N ASN A 147 8.94 -4.40 -16.32
CA ASN A 147 8.59 -5.71 -16.87
C ASN A 147 7.07 -5.92 -16.85
N PHE A 148 6.39 -5.52 -15.77
CA PHE A 148 4.94 -5.61 -15.71
C PHE A 148 4.26 -4.72 -16.76
N LEU A 149 4.75 -3.50 -16.98
CA LEU A 149 4.25 -2.60 -18.02
C LEU A 149 4.49 -3.14 -19.44
N SER A 150 5.68 -3.67 -19.70
CA SER A 150 6.08 -4.12 -21.04
C SER A 150 7.06 -5.28 -20.97
N SER A 151 6.54 -6.50 -20.77
CA SER A 151 7.33 -7.72 -20.63
C SER A 151 8.17 -8.06 -21.87
N LYS A 152 7.79 -7.56 -23.05
CA LYS A 152 8.52 -7.75 -24.30
C LYS A 152 9.84 -6.96 -24.36
N GLU A 153 9.84 -5.76 -23.81
CA GLU A 153 11.03 -4.89 -23.81
C GLU A 153 11.95 -5.18 -22.62
N PHE A 154 11.37 -5.57 -21.48
CA PHE A 154 12.11 -5.81 -20.24
C PHE A 154 12.02 -7.28 -19.84
N SER A 155 12.64 -8.18 -20.59
CA SER A 155 12.53 -9.63 -20.34
C SER A 155 13.54 -10.14 -19.30
N ASN A 156 14.77 -9.63 -19.33
CA ASN A 156 15.87 -10.11 -18.49
C ASN A 156 16.23 -9.10 -17.38
N ALA A 157 16.10 -9.54 -16.13
CA ALA A 157 16.45 -8.74 -14.96
C ALA A 157 17.97 -8.61 -14.79
N GLU A 158 18.71 -9.67 -15.10
CA GLU A 158 20.17 -9.70 -14.90
C GLU A 158 20.88 -8.73 -15.83
N ASP A 159 20.50 -8.72 -17.11
CA ASP A 159 21.05 -7.78 -18.09
C ASP A 159 20.79 -6.32 -17.68
N PHE A 160 19.57 -6.04 -17.19
CA PHE A 160 19.21 -4.71 -16.71
C PHE A 160 20.01 -4.31 -15.47
N LEU A 161 20.15 -5.21 -14.49
CA LEU A 161 20.92 -4.96 -13.28
C LEU A 161 22.41 -4.82 -13.58
N GLN A 162 22.95 -5.55 -14.55
CA GLN A 162 24.34 -5.41 -15.00
C GLN A 162 24.56 -4.07 -15.72
N GLU A 163 23.63 -3.66 -16.59
CA GLU A 163 23.72 -2.39 -17.30
C GLU A 163 23.71 -1.19 -16.33
N PHE A 164 22.94 -1.27 -15.24
CA PHE A 164 22.74 -0.20 -14.27
C PHE A 164 23.39 -0.43 -12.91
N LYS A 165 24.36 -1.35 -12.81
CA LYS A 165 25.04 -1.71 -11.55
C LYS A 165 25.80 -0.53 -10.92
N ASP A 166 26.40 0.31 -11.75
CA ASP A 166 27.25 1.44 -11.34
C ASP A 166 26.57 2.80 -11.59
N LEU A 167 25.51 3.09 -10.84
CA LEU A 167 24.76 4.36 -10.93
C LEU A 167 25.59 5.63 -10.69
N ASN A 168 26.88 5.54 -10.39
CA ASN A 168 27.78 6.68 -10.20
C ASN A 168 28.20 7.35 -11.53
N LYS A 169 27.89 6.76 -12.69
CA LYS A 169 28.14 7.39 -14.00
C LYS A 169 26.93 8.21 -14.42
N GLU A 170 27.10 9.53 -14.54
CA GLU A 170 26.06 10.47 -15.02
C GLU A 170 25.40 9.98 -16.33
N ALA A 171 26.18 9.39 -17.24
CA ALA A 171 25.67 8.82 -18.48
C ALA A 171 24.65 7.67 -18.31
N GLN A 172 24.77 6.87 -17.23
CA GLN A 172 23.82 5.80 -16.93
C GLN A 172 22.54 6.35 -16.30
N ILE A 173 22.66 7.36 -15.43
CA ILE A 173 21.52 8.08 -14.86
C ILE A 173 20.68 8.71 -15.98
N ASP A 174 21.32 9.39 -16.94
CA ASP A 174 20.64 9.97 -18.09
C ASP A 174 19.93 8.94 -18.97
N LYS A 175 20.53 7.76 -19.17
CA LYS A 175 19.88 6.65 -19.89
C LYS A 175 18.62 6.17 -19.17
N ILE A 176 18.68 5.96 -17.86
CA ILE A 176 17.50 5.59 -17.05
C ILE A 176 16.44 6.69 -17.16
N HIS A 177 16.81 7.97 -17.01
CA HIS A 177 15.86 9.07 -17.13
C HIS A 177 15.19 9.14 -18.50
N LYS A 178 15.92 8.90 -19.59
CA LYS A 178 15.33 8.84 -20.95
C LYS A 178 14.39 7.65 -21.13
N LEU A 179 14.74 6.49 -20.57
CA LEU A 179 13.93 5.29 -20.59
C LEU A 179 12.63 5.48 -19.79
N LEU A 180 12.75 6.03 -18.58
CA LEU A 180 11.63 6.35 -17.71
C LEU A 180 10.79 7.50 -18.27
N GLY A 181 11.38 8.51 -18.90
CA GLY A 181 10.67 9.72 -19.34
C GLY A 181 9.53 9.46 -20.33
N LYS A 182 9.59 8.36 -21.09
CA LYS A 182 8.48 7.94 -21.99
C LYS A 182 7.35 7.21 -21.27
N ARG A 183 7.60 6.67 -20.07
CA ARG A 183 6.72 5.72 -19.35
C ARG A 183 6.25 6.25 -17.99
N LEU A 184 6.95 7.23 -17.43
CA LEU A 184 6.78 7.76 -16.09
C LEU A 184 6.58 9.26 -16.16
N LEU A 185 5.45 9.70 -15.63
CA LEU A 185 5.15 11.10 -15.41
C LEU A 185 5.21 11.36 -13.90
N ARG A 186 6.17 12.17 -13.45
CA ARG A 186 6.31 12.59 -12.06
C ARG A 186 6.27 14.10 -11.97
N ARG A 187 5.49 14.62 -11.01
CA ARG A 187 5.38 16.05 -10.69
C ARG A 187 5.52 16.22 -9.18
N LEU A 188 6.26 17.22 -8.73
CA LEU A 188 6.35 17.56 -7.30
C LEU A 188 5.22 18.51 -6.92
N LYS A 189 4.82 18.51 -5.64
CA LYS A 189 3.79 19.45 -5.15
C LYS A 189 4.22 20.91 -5.34
N SER A 190 5.51 21.21 -5.17
CA SER A 190 6.11 22.52 -5.44
C SER A 190 5.91 23.00 -6.88
N ASP A 191 5.85 22.07 -7.84
CA ASP A 191 5.79 22.41 -9.26
C ASP A 191 4.37 22.76 -9.70
N VAL A 192 3.36 22.26 -8.97
CA VAL A 192 1.95 22.30 -9.38
C VAL A 192 1.09 23.19 -8.47
N LEU A 193 1.37 23.20 -7.16
CA LEU A 193 0.49 23.79 -6.16
C LEU A 193 1.24 24.88 -5.39
N LYS A 194 1.19 26.11 -5.91
CA LYS A 194 1.88 27.28 -5.34
C LYS A 194 1.24 27.79 -4.04
N ASP A 195 -0.05 27.52 -3.84
CA ASP A 195 -0.83 28.03 -2.70
C ASP A 195 -0.92 27.04 -1.52
N ILE A 196 -0.26 25.88 -1.61
CA ILE A 196 -0.25 24.91 -0.51
C ILE A 196 0.78 25.34 0.55
N PRO A 197 0.42 25.35 1.85
CA PRO A 197 1.36 25.61 2.92
C PRO A 197 2.55 24.65 2.89
N ILE A 198 3.74 25.17 3.20
CA ILE A 198 4.97 24.38 3.24
C ILE A 198 4.87 23.35 4.38
N LYS A 199 5.23 22.10 4.09
CA LYS A 199 5.38 21.06 5.11
C LYS A 199 6.67 21.29 5.90
N SER A 200 6.57 21.53 7.20
CA SER A 200 7.70 21.54 8.13
C SER A 200 7.87 20.17 8.80
N GLU A 201 9.08 19.66 8.87
CA GLU A 201 9.43 18.43 9.59
C GLU A 201 10.36 18.79 10.76
N VAL A 202 9.94 18.42 11.98
CA VAL A 202 10.68 18.71 13.21
C VAL A 202 10.90 17.40 13.95
N ILE A 203 12.17 17.06 14.17
CA ILE A 203 12.55 15.90 14.98
C ILE A 203 12.70 16.39 16.42
N VAL A 204 11.87 15.86 17.32
CA VAL A 204 11.97 16.19 18.75
C VAL A 204 12.75 15.08 19.45
N PRO A 205 14.01 15.31 19.86
CA PRO A 205 14.76 14.34 20.65
C PRO A 205 14.16 14.27 22.06
N ILE A 206 14.03 13.05 22.59
CA ILE A 206 13.43 12.79 23.90
C ILE A 206 14.30 11.80 24.65
N ASP A 207 14.55 12.08 25.94
CA ASP A 207 15.24 11.17 26.84
C ASP A 207 14.29 10.10 27.39
N LEU A 208 14.80 8.89 27.56
CA LEU A 208 14.04 7.79 28.16
C LEU A 208 13.63 8.14 29.60
N CYS A 209 12.40 7.80 30.00
CA CYS A 209 11.97 7.91 31.39
C CYS A 209 12.70 6.86 32.28
N PRO A 210 12.70 7.01 33.61
CA PRO A 210 13.37 6.05 34.51
C PRO A 210 12.92 4.60 34.31
N LEU A 211 11.61 4.37 34.13
CA LEU A 211 11.04 3.04 33.89
C LEU A 211 11.54 2.46 32.56
N GLN A 212 11.46 3.25 31.47
CA GLN A 212 12.01 2.87 30.17
C GLN A 212 13.51 2.54 30.26
N ARG A 213 14.31 3.30 31.02
CA ARG A 213 15.74 3.00 31.20
C ARG A 213 15.97 1.68 31.93
N LYS A 214 15.17 1.34 32.94
CA LYS A 214 15.22 0.05 33.66
C LYS A 214 15.02 -1.10 32.67
N TYR A 215 13.94 -1.07 31.89
CA TYR A 215 13.64 -2.10 30.88
C TYR A 215 14.68 -2.14 29.75
N TYR A 216 15.10 -0.98 29.26
CA TYR A 216 16.11 -0.90 28.19
C TYR A 216 17.42 -1.57 28.60
N LYS A 217 17.89 -1.30 29.82
CA LYS A 217 19.08 -1.98 30.39
C LYS A 217 18.84 -3.48 30.58
N ALA A 218 17.67 -3.89 31.07
CA ALA A 218 17.35 -5.30 31.27
C ALA A 218 17.34 -6.09 29.94
N ILE A 219 16.76 -5.53 28.87
CA ILE A 219 16.74 -6.12 27.53
C ILE A 219 18.17 -6.26 26.99
N LEU A 220 18.99 -5.21 27.13
CA LEU A 220 20.40 -5.25 26.69
C LEU A 220 21.21 -6.32 27.43
N ASN A 221 21.05 -6.41 28.76
CA ASN A 221 21.79 -7.38 29.57
C ASN A 221 21.39 -8.83 29.24
N ARG A 222 20.10 -9.11 29.04
CA ARG A 222 19.58 -10.42 28.62
C ARG A 222 20.06 -10.81 27.21
N SER A 223 20.14 -9.83 26.32
CA SER A 223 20.63 -10.03 24.96
C SER A 223 22.11 -10.35 24.95
N TYR A 224 22.90 -9.65 25.76
CA TYR A 224 24.34 -9.90 25.89
C TYR A 224 24.64 -11.31 26.39
N SER A 225 23.94 -11.79 27.44
CA SER A 225 24.14 -13.16 27.95
C SER A 225 23.74 -14.22 26.93
N THR A 226 22.69 -13.98 26.15
CA THR A 226 22.21 -14.91 25.10
C THR A 226 23.16 -14.97 23.91
N LEU A 227 23.71 -13.83 23.48
CA LEU A 227 24.66 -13.72 22.36
C LEU A 227 26.02 -14.36 22.68
N VAL A 228 26.48 -14.23 23.93
CA VAL A 228 27.72 -14.86 24.40
C VAL A 228 27.58 -16.38 24.48
N GLN A 229 26.39 -16.90 24.80
CA GLN A 229 26.17 -18.33 25.00
C GLN A 229 25.77 -19.11 23.74
N LYS A 230 25.11 -18.49 22.76
CA LYS A 230 24.57 -19.18 21.57
C LYS A 230 24.95 -18.43 20.30
N GLY A 231 25.98 -18.91 19.59
CA GLY A 231 26.52 -18.34 18.35
C GLY A 231 25.60 -18.30 17.12
N ASN A 232 24.27 -18.28 17.28
CA ASN A 232 23.29 -18.08 16.19
C ASN A 232 22.72 -16.66 16.29
N THR A 233 23.30 -15.74 15.51
CA THR A 233 23.30 -14.30 15.84
C THR A 233 22.28 -13.44 15.08
N SER A 234 21.80 -13.83 13.90
CA SER A 234 21.04 -12.90 13.04
C SER A 234 19.56 -12.70 13.43
N SER A 235 18.83 -13.78 13.71
CA SER A 235 17.40 -13.71 14.07
C SER A 235 17.17 -13.21 15.51
N SER A 236 18.10 -13.51 16.42
CA SER A 236 18.06 -13.04 17.80
C SER A 236 18.24 -11.52 17.89
N LEU A 237 19.17 -10.93 17.12
CA LEU A 237 19.41 -9.48 17.12
C LEU A 237 18.23 -8.67 16.56
N LEU A 238 17.55 -9.16 15.52
CA LEU A 238 16.35 -8.51 14.98
C LEU A 238 15.22 -8.45 16.03
N ASN A 239 15.06 -9.53 16.80
CA ASN A 239 14.08 -9.56 17.88
C ASN A 239 14.45 -8.59 19.01
N VAL A 240 15.74 -8.48 19.37
CA VAL A 240 16.23 -7.52 20.37
C VAL A 240 15.96 -6.08 19.91
N LEU A 241 16.22 -5.75 18.65
CA LEU A 241 15.92 -4.41 18.12
C LEU A 241 14.42 -4.10 18.18
N MET A 242 13.58 -5.09 17.88
CA MET A 242 12.13 -4.94 18.00
C MET A 242 11.69 -4.75 19.47
N GLU A 243 12.29 -5.45 20.42
CA GLU A 243 12.06 -5.26 21.86
C GLU A 243 12.52 -3.88 22.33
N LEU A 244 13.72 -3.44 21.97
CA LEU A 244 14.20 -2.09 22.28
C LEU A 244 13.27 -1.02 21.70
N LYS A 245 12.77 -1.23 20.46
CA LYS A 245 11.78 -0.34 19.84
C LYS A 245 10.46 -0.30 20.63
N LYS A 246 9.97 -1.45 21.11
CA LYS A 246 8.78 -1.50 21.99
C LYS A 246 9.03 -0.71 23.28
N CYS A 247 10.17 -0.91 23.93
CA CYS A 247 10.57 -0.19 25.13
C CYS A 247 10.60 1.33 24.93
N CYS A 248 11.18 1.79 23.82
CA CYS A 248 11.23 3.22 23.48
C CYS A 248 9.85 3.81 23.15
N ASN A 249 8.85 2.99 22.79
CA ASN A 249 7.49 3.45 22.58
C ASN A 249 6.71 3.51 23.90
N HIS A 250 6.59 2.39 24.59
CA HIS A 250 5.92 2.32 25.88
C HIS A 250 6.31 1.04 26.66
N PRO A 251 6.66 1.11 27.96
CA PRO A 251 6.97 -0.07 28.77
C PRO A 251 5.83 -1.09 28.85
N PHE A 252 4.56 -0.65 28.88
CA PHE A 252 3.41 -1.55 28.95
C PHE A 252 3.14 -2.37 27.68
N LEU A 253 3.96 -2.21 26.62
CA LEU A 253 3.96 -3.16 25.50
C LEU A 253 4.61 -4.50 25.85
N PHE A 254 5.33 -4.55 26.98
CA PHE A 254 5.72 -5.80 27.59
C PHE A 254 4.61 -6.24 28.53
N HIS A 255 4.33 -7.54 28.55
CA HIS A 255 3.58 -8.13 29.66
C HIS A 255 4.41 -7.89 30.91
N LEU A 256 4.04 -6.85 31.67
CA LEU A 256 4.47 -6.74 33.04
C LEU A 256 3.97 -8.01 33.70
N ASN A 257 4.86 -8.78 34.33
CA ASN A 257 4.38 -9.73 35.32
C ASN A 257 3.57 -8.88 36.32
N ASP A 258 2.35 -9.30 36.63
CA ASP A 258 1.31 -8.57 37.39
C ASP A 258 1.74 -8.11 38.81
N ASP A 259 3.02 -8.23 39.17
CA ASP A 259 3.55 -8.13 40.52
C ASP A 259 4.25 -6.79 40.86
N GLU A 260 4.53 -5.88 39.90
CA GLU A 260 5.33 -4.65 40.19
C GLU A 260 4.55 -3.32 40.27
N GLU A 261 3.25 -3.23 39.95
CA GLU A 261 2.50 -1.97 40.10
C GLU A 261 1.07 -2.18 40.63
N PRO A 262 0.51 -1.23 41.42
CA PRO A 262 -0.83 -1.33 41.97
C PRO A 262 -1.85 -1.34 40.83
N TYR A 263 -2.34 -2.54 40.53
CA TYR A 263 -3.50 -2.76 39.70
C TYR A 263 -4.72 -2.34 40.51
N ASP A 264 -5.37 -1.23 40.15
CA ASP A 264 -6.67 -0.89 40.72
C ASP A 264 -7.69 -1.93 40.22
N GLU A 265 -7.93 -2.96 41.03
CA GLU A 265 -8.85 -4.07 40.75
C GLU A 265 -10.27 -3.59 40.42
N GLU A 266 -10.67 -2.39 40.85
CA GLU A 266 -12.01 -1.84 40.62
C GLU A 266 -12.23 -1.26 39.21
N SER A 267 -11.17 -0.80 38.53
CA SER A 267 -11.31 -0.04 37.26
C SER A 267 -10.87 -0.80 36.01
N GLY A 268 -10.07 -1.86 36.16
CA GLY A 268 -9.54 -2.65 35.02
C GLY A 268 -8.69 -1.85 34.03
N LEU A 269 -8.22 -0.67 34.43
CA LEU A 269 -7.45 0.28 33.61
C LEU A 269 -6.21 0.69 34.39
N HIS A 270 -5.03 0.65 33.75
CA HIS A 270 -3.87 1.36 34.28
C HIS A 270 -4.27 2.82 34.52
N THR A 271 -3.97 3.35 35.72
CA THR A 271 -4.26 4.75 36.03
C THR A 271 -3.71 5.63 34.91
N TYR A 272 -4.53 6.54 34.38
CA TYR A 272 -4.18 7.44 33.28
C TYR A 272 -2.82 8.14 33.51
N GLU A 273 -2.53 8.47 34.77
CA GLU A 273 -1.27 9.08 35.20
C GLU A 273 -0.07 8.14 35.05
N ASN A 274 -0.23 6.83 35.26
CA ASN A 274 0.83 5.83 35.10
C ASN A 274 1.15 5.59 33.62
N LEU A 275 0.14 5.60 32.76
CA LEU A 275 0.33 5.52 31.30
C LEU A 275 1.12 6.73 30.76
N ILE A 276 0.85 7.92 31.27
CA ILE A 276 1.54 9.12 30.82
C ILE A 276 2.96 9.20 31.39
N SER A 277 3.10 9.00 32.70
CA SER A 277 4.41 9.06 33.37
C SER A 277 5.34 7.90 32.98
N GLY A 278 4.77 6.77 32.56
CA GLY A 278 5.50 5.57 32.12
C GLY A 278 6.23 5.72 30.78
N SER A 279 5.90 6.71 29.94
CA SER A 279 6.58 6.93 28.65
C SER A 279 6.91 8.39 28.42
N ALA A 280 8.19 8.66 28.14
CA ALA A 280 8.63 10.02 27.83
C ALA A 280 7.96 10.61 26.57
N LYS A 281 7.56 9.75 25.62
CA LYS A 281 6.80 10.18 24.44
C LYS A 281 5.38 10.60 24.80
N MET A 282 4.71 9.86 25.69
CA MET A 282 3.35 10.17 26.12
C MET A 282 3.33 11.48 26.91
N LEU A 283 4.29 11.67 27.82
CA LEU A 283 4.45 12.90 28.59
C LEU A 283 4.66 14.14 27.70
N LEU A 284 5.50 14.03 26.66
CA LEU A 284 5.69 15.12 25.71
C LEU A 284 4.43 15.34 24.85
N LEU A 285 3.85 14.26 24.33
CA LEU A 285 2.68 14.31 23.46
C LEU A 285 1.50 14.98 24.16
N GLU A 286 1.25 14.68 25.44
CA GLU A 286 0.22 15.34 26.24
C GLU A 286 0.41 16.86 26.24
N LYS A 287 1.62 17.34 26.60
CA LYS A 287 1.93 18.77 26.61
C LYS A 287 1.78 19.41 25.24
N MET A 288 2.20 18.71 24.18
CA MET A 288 2.05 19.20 22.80
C MET A 288 0.58 19.27 22.36
N LEU A 289 -0.22 18.26 22.70
CA LEU A 289 -1.64 18.21 22.33
C LEU A 289 -2.45 19.33 22.99
N VAL A 290 -2.14 19.67 24.24
CA VAL A 290 -2.78 20.81 24.93
C VAL A 290 -2.49 22.12 24.17
N GLY A 291 -1.21 22.42 23.91
CA GLY A 291 -0.83 23.63 23.18
C GLY A 291 -1.37 23.67 21.75
N LEU A 292 -1.40 22.53 21.05
CA LEU A 292 -1.95 22.43 19.70
C LEU A 292 -3.47 22.62 19.68
N ARG A 293 -4.18 22.12 20.70
CA ARG A 293 -5.63 22.29 20.84
C ARG A 293 -5.99 23.74 21.14
N GLU A 294 -5.24 24.41 22.02
CA GLU A 294 -5.40 25.84 22.29
C GLU A 294 -5.15 26.69 21.03
N GLY A 295 -4.18 26.29 20.19
CA GLY A 295 -3.94 26.88 18.88
C GLY A 295 -4.96 26.53 17.79
N GLY A 296 -5.98 25.71 18.11
CA GLY A 296 -7.02 25.31 17.15
C GLY A 296 -6.56 24.30 16.09
N HIS A 297 -5.42 23.64 16.29
CA HIS A 297 -4.89 22.64 15.36
C HIS A 297 -5.60 21.28 15.51
N ARG A 298 -5.64 20.52 14.42
CA ARG A 298 -6.09 19.12 14.39
C ARG A 298 -4.90 18.21 14.17
N VAL A 299 -4.80 17.14 14.95
CA VAL A 299 -3.63 16.25 14.99
C VAL A 299 -4.01 14.86 14.49
N LEU A 300 -3.11 14.26 13.70
CA LEU A 300 -3.15 12.86 13.28
C LEU A 300 -1.90 12.19 13.87
N ILE A 301 -2.07 11.09 14.61
CA ILE A 301 -0.99 10.32 15.27
C ILE A 301 -0.88 8.96 14.61
#